data_AF-A0A452YLU3-F1
#
_entry.id   AF-A0A452YLU3-F1
#
_cell.length_a   1.000
_cell.length_b   1.000
_cell.length_c   1.000
_cell.angle_alpha   90.00
_cell.angle_beta   90.00
_cell.angle_gamma   90.00
#
_symmetry.space_group_name_H-M   'P 1'
#
loop_
_entity.id
_entity.type
_entity.pdbx_description
1 polymer ?
#
loop_
_entity_poly.entity_id
_entity_poly.type
_entity_poly.pdbx_seq_one_letter_code
_entity_poly.pdbx_strand_id
1 'polypeptide(L)'
;DTEGRKHDLLRAVQETGRGSGASPDQRAAIEEAIVSVEELGAGEGAPLDLAALDGTWRLCYTSASDVLMLFEAAERLPLLQVGQIYQKFECKGRSDGGIVRNVVRWSIENLLEWSI
;
A
#
# COMPACT_ATOMS: atom_id res chain seq x y z
N ASP A 1 14.79 13.30 -12.20
CA ASP A 1 13.41 13.72 -12.48
C ASP A 1 12.50 13.13 -11.41
N THR A 2 11.62 13.95 -10.81
CA THR A 2 10.76 13.54 -9.68
C THR A 2 9.70 12.55 -10.12
N GLU A 3 9.04 12.83 -11.24
CA GLU A 3 7.95 11.99 -11.74
C GLU A 3 8.48 10.67 -12.28
N GLY A 4 9.66 10.65 -12.91
CA GLY A 4 10.35 9.42 -13.30
C GLY A 4 10.55 8.45 -12.12
N ARG A 5 11.11 8.92 -11.00
CA ARG A 5 11.39 8.08 -9.81
C ARG A 5 10.10 7.54 -9.17
N LYS A 6 9.04 8.36 -9.12
CA LYS A 6 7.71 7.89 -8.67
C LYS A 6 7.13 6.83 -9.59
N HIS A 7 7.26 7.00 -10.90
CA HIS A 7 6.80 6.01 -11.87
C HIS A 7 7.60 4.71 -11.78
N ASP A 8 8.90 4.78 -11.56
CA ASP A 8 9.74 3.59 -11.39
C ASP A 8 9.36 2.81 -10.14
N LEU A 9 9.10 3.48 -9.01
CA LEU A 9 8.56 2.83 -7.81
C LEU A 9 7.19 2.19 -8.10
N LEU A 10 6.28 2.91 -8.75
CA LEU A 10 4.96 2.38 -9.12
C LEU A 10 5.06 1.19 -10.07
N ARG A 11 6.07 1.11 -10.92
CA ARG A 11 6.35 -0.04 -11.78
C ARG A 11 6.93 -1.21 -10.98
N ALA A 12 7.87 -0.95 -10.08
CA ALA A 12 8.52 -1.99 -9.28
C ALA A 12 7.53 -2.75 -8.38
N VAL A 13 6.52 -2.05 -7.86
CA VAL A 13 5.49 -2.67 -6.99
C VAL A 13 4.36 -3.37 -7.77
N GLN A 14 4.28 -3.20 -9.09
CA GLN A 14 3.27 -3.89 -9.91
C GLN A 14 3.46 -5.40 -9.85
N GLU A 15 2.36 -6.14 -9.93
CA GLU A 15 2.36 -7.61 -9.99
C GLU A 15 2.94 -8.33 -8.75
N THR A 16 3.25 -7.59 -7.68
CA THR A 16 3.79 -8.15 -6.43
C THR A 16 2.73 -8.71 -5.48
N GLY A 17 1.44 -8.60 -5.80
CA GLY A 17 0.37 -8.91 -4.84
C GLY A 17 0.42 -8.03 -3.59
N ARG A 18 0.83 -6.76 -3.72
CA ARG A 18 1.10 -5.83 -2.60
C ARG A 18 2.24 -6.30 -1.69
N GLY A 19 3.11 -7.18 -2.18
CA GLY A 19 4.26 -7.73 -1.48
C GLY A 19 4.14 -9.22 -1.13
N SER A 20 2.97 -9.85 -1.24
CA SER A 20 2.81 -11.29 -0.95
C SER A 20 3.62 -12.16 -1.93
N GLY A 21 3.57 -11.82 -3.21
CA GLY A 21 4.27 -12.53 -4.29
C GLY A 21 5.66 -11.98 -4.63
N ALA A 22 6.16 -10.98 -3.89
CA ALA A 22 7.44 -10.35 -4.22
C ALA A 22 8.64 -11.27 -3.89
N SER A 23 9.45 -11.58 -4.90
CA SER A 23 10.72 -12.29 -4.75
C SER A 23 11.76 -11.46 -3.98
N PRO A 24 12.84 -12.07 -3.46
CA PRO A 24 13.91 -11.34 -2.81
C PRO A 24 14.50 -10.21 -3.68
N ASP A 25 14.74 -10.50 -4.97
CA ASP A 25 15.28 -9.52 -5.92
C ASP A 25 14.29 -8.37 -6.18
N GLN A 26 12.99 -8.67 -6.29
CA GLN A 26 11.95 -7.65 -6.42
C GLN A 26 11.85 -6.78 -5.17
N ARG A 27 11.96 -7.36 -3.96
CA ARG A 27 11.97 -6.61 -2.70
C ARG A 27 13.14 -5.64 -2.65
N ALA A 28 14.34 -6.11 -2.99
CA ALA A 28 15.53 -5.26 -3.05
C ALA A 28 15.36 -4.09 -4.04
N ALA A 29 14.83 -4.38 -5.25
CA ALA A 29 14.58 -3.33 -6.26
C ALA A 29 13.51 -2.33 -5.81
N ILE A 30 12.46 -2.77 -5.11
CA ILE A 30 11.43 -1.89 -4.54
C ILE A 30 12.03 -1.02 -3.44
N GLU A 31 12.83 -1.59 -2.54
CA GLU A 31 13.51 -0.83 -1.47
C GLU A 31 14.42 0.26 -2.06
N GLU A 32 15.20 -0.07 -3.09
CA GLU A 32 16.03 0.91 -3.80
C GLU A 32 15.16 2.02 -4.44
N ALA A 33 14.04 1.67 -5.07
CA ALA A 33 13.12 2.64 -5.65
C ALA A 33 12.42 3.52 -4.59
N ILE A 34 12.14 2.99 -3.39
CA ILE A 34 11.60 3.76 -2.25
C ILE A 34 12.64 4.79 -1.79
N VAL A 35 13.86 4.35 -1.47
CA VAL A 35 14.97 5.23 -1.07
C VAL A 35 15.18 6.32 -2.11
N SER A 36 15.10 5.95 -3.38
CA SER A 36 15.19 6.88 -4.49
C SER A 36 14.10 7.97 -4.40
N VAL A 37 12.83 7.63 -4.18
CA VAL A 37 11.78 8.65 -4.01
C VAL A 37 11.98 9.49 -2.74
N GLU A 38 12.44 8.91 -1.64
CA GLU A 38 12.65 9.60 -0.35
C GLU A 38 13.71 10.72 -0.46
N GLU A 39 14.78 10.49 -1.22
CA GLU A 39 15.82 11.49 -1.49
C GLU A 39 15.31 12.79 -2.15
N LEU A 40 14.11 12.79 -2.75
CA LEU A 40 13.54 13.97 -3.43
C LEU A 40 12.92 15.00 -2.50
N GLY A 41 12.71 14.70 -1.22
CA GLY A 41 12.01 15.64 -0.33
C GLY A 41 11.58 15.11 1.03
N ALA A 42 11.85 13.84 1.34
CA ALA A 42 11.78 13.31 2.71
C ALA A 42 13.16 13.33 3.39
N GLY A 43 14.05 14.24 2.97
CA GLY A 43 15.40 14.35 3.52
C GLY A 43 15.41 14.66 5.02
N GLU A 44 16.50 14.29 5.69
CA GLU A 44 16.69 14.51 7.13
C GLU A 44 16.32 15.95 7.55
N GLY A 45 15.37 16.05 8.49
CA GLY A 45 15.05 17.30 9.19
C GLY A 45 13.85 18.11 8.66
N ALA A 46 13.25 17.75 7.52
CA ALA A 46 11.99 18.36 7.10
C ALA A 46 10.80 17.73 7.85
N PRO A 47 9.98 18.53 8.59
CA PRO A 47 8.81 17.98 9.26
C PRO A 47 7.78 17.51 8.23
N LEU A 48 7.15 16.37 8.52
CA LEU A 48 6.09 15.81 7.69
C LEU A 48 4.90 16.77 7.62
N ASP A 49 4.46 17.13 6.41
CA ASP A 49 3.25 17.92 6.22
C ASP A 49 2.02 17.06 6.47
N LEU A 50 1.50 17.11 7.70
CA LEU A 50 0.30 16.38 8.10
C LEU A 50 -0.94 16.83 7.31
N ALA A 51 -1.01 18.07 6.84
CA ALA A 51 -2.15 18.52 6.05
C ALA A 51 -2.14 17.91 4.64
N ALA A 52 -0.95 17.70 4.05
CA ALA A 52 -0.78 16.99 2.80
C ALA A 52 -0.98 15.47 2.93
N LEU A 53 -0.68 14.89 4.10
CA LEU A 53 -0.88 13.48 4.39
C LEU A 53 -2.34 13.10 4.66
N ASP A 54 -3.16 14.02 5.18
CA ASP A 54 -4.56 13.77 5.50
C ASP A 54 -5.34 13.32 4.25
N GLY A 55 -5.99 12.16 4.34
CA GLY A 55 -6.66 11.58 3.19
C GLY A 55 -6.80 10.06 3.25
N THR A 56 -7.25 9.50 2.14
CA THR A 56 -7.41 8.04 1.96
C THR A 56 -6.43 7.58 0.90
N TRP A 57 -5.43 6.81 1.33
CA TRP A 57 -4.32 6.35 0.50
C TRP A 57 -4.50 4.89 0.17
N ARG A 58 -4.24 4.48 -1.08
CA ARG A 58 -4.26 3.07 -1.45
C ARG A 58 -2.92 2.42 -1.08
N LEU A 59 -2.97 1.29 -0.38
CA LEU A 59 -1.78 0.48 -0.11
C LEU A 59 -1.36 -0.24 -1.40
N CYS A 60 -0.24 0.19 -1.99
CA CYS A 60 0.31 -0.43 -3.20
C CYS A 60 1.31 -1.56 -2.89
N TYR A 61 2.05 -1.46 -1.77
CA TYR A 61 3.06 -2.42 -1.35
C TYR A 61 3.25 -2.39 0.17
N THR A 62 3.57 -3.52 0.77
CA THR A 62 4.05 -3.63 2.15
C THR A 62 5.01 -4.81 2.32
N SER A 63 6.00 -4.65 3.19
CA SER A 63 6.87 -5.74 3.66
C SER A 63 6.49 -6.24 5.06
N ALA A 64 5.43 -5.70 5.67
CA ALA A 64 4.99 -6.03 7.02
C ALA A 64 4.44 -7.47 7.08
N SER A 65 5.15 -8.36 7.78
CA SER A 65 4.87 -9.80 7.76
C SER A 65 3.48 -10.15 8.27
N ASP A 66 2.99 -9.45 9.29
CA ASP A 66 1.64 -9.62 9.85
C ASP A 66 0.54 -9.33 8.80
N VAL A 67 0.74 -8.31 7.96
CA VAL A 67 -0.16 -7.98 6.85
C VAL A 67 -0.04 -8.98 5.70
N LEU A 68 1.18 -9.39 5.36
CA LEU A 68 1.42 -10.38 4.30
C LEU A 68 0.76 -11.72 4.60
N MET A 69 0.82 -12.18 5.86
CA MET A 69 0.14 -13.39 6.31
C MET A 69 -1.38 -13.34 6.08
N LEU A 70 -2.02 -12.16 6.17
CA LEU A 70 -3.45 -12.02 5.88
C LEU A 70 -3.76 -12.20 4.39
N PHE A 71 -2.87 -11.76 3.50
CA PHE A 71 -3.02 -11.95 2.06
C PHE A 71 -2.86 -13.42 1.69
N GLU A 72 -1.81 -14.07 2.20
CA GLU A 72 -1.58 -15.50 2.01
C GLU A 72 -2.73 -16.35 2.56
N ALA A 73 -3.29 -15.99 3.73
CA ALA A 73 -4.44 -16.68 4.30
C ALA A 73 -5.69 -16.52 3.44
N ALA A 74 -5.92 -15.32 2.88
CA ALA A 74 -7.06 -15.08 2.02
C ALA A 74 -6.96 -15.82 0.67
N GLU A 75 -5.76 -15.96 0.09
CA GLU A 75 -5.54 -16.77 -1.12
C GLU A 75 -5.91 -18.26 -0.93
N ARG A 76 -5.91 -18.75 0.31
CA ARG A 76 -6.29 -20.13 0.66
C ARG A 76 -7.79 -20.31 0.88
N LEU A 77 -8.57 -19.22 0.97
CA LEU A 77 -10.01 -19.28 1.16
C LEU A 77 -10.72 -19.24 -0.18
N PRO A 78 -11.38 -20.33 -0.61
CA PRO A 78 -12.17 -20.29 -1.84
C PRO A 78 -13.29 -19.24 -1.70
N LEU A 79 -13.52 -18.47 -2.78
CA LEU A 79 -14.54 -17.43 -2.92
C LEU A 79 -14.26 -16.08 -2.23
N LEU A 80 -13.21 -15.95 -1.42
CA LEU A 80 -12.88 -14.69 -0.74
C LEU A 80 -11.66 -14.02 -1.37
N GLN A 81 -11.84 -12.81 -1.89
CA GLN A 81 -10.74 -12.02 -2.44
C GLN A 81 -10.48 -10.78 -1.59
N VAL A 82 -9.20 -10.52 -1.32
CA VAL A 82 -8.76 -9.26 -0.72
C VAL A 82 -8.77 -8.17 -1.78
N GLY A 83 -9.83 -7.36 -1.76
CA GLY A 83 -9.94 -6.17 -2.58
C GLY A 83 -8.91 -5.09 -2.21
N GLN A 84 -9.12 -3.88 -2.72
CA GLN A 84 -8.20 -2.77 -2.46
C GLN A 84 -8.15 -2.42 -0.96
N ILE A 85 -6.93 -2.24 -0.46
CA ILE A 85 -6.68 -1.82 0.92
C ILE A 85 -6.35 -0.35 0.91
N TYR A 86 -6.95 0.37 1.86
CA TYR A 86 -6.73 1.78 2.04
C TYR A 86 -6.26 2.08 3.44
N GLN A 87 -5.49 3.14 3.57
CA GLN A 87 -5.09 3.73 4.84
C GLN A 87 -5.69 5.12 4.91
N LYS A 88 -6.55 5.34 5.90
CA LYS A 88 -7.11 6.66 6.19
C LYS A 88 -6.22 7.33 7.22
N PHE A 89 -5.65 8.47 6.83
CA PHE A 89 -4.91 9.35 7.71
C PHE A 89 -5.84 10.51 8.10
N GLU A 90 -6.08 10.64 9.41
CA GLU A 90 -6.90 11.70 10.00
C GLU A 90 -5.99 12.57 10.87
N CYS A 91 -5.29 13.51 10.23
CA CYS A 91 -4.21 14.30 10.85
C CYS A 91 -4.32 15.81 10.56
N LYS A 92 -5.22 16.25 9.68
CA LYS A 92 -5.42 17.68 9.40
C LYS A 92 -5.86 18.45 10.65
N GLY A 93 -5.12 19.50 10.99
CA GLY A 93 -5.42 20.38 12.12
C GLY A 93 -5.12 19.76 13.49
N ARG A 94 -4.46 18.61 13.54
CA ARG A 94 -4.09 17.93 14.79
C ARG A 94 -2.63 18.20 15.14
N SER A 95 -2.37 18.42 16.42
CA SER A 95 -1.01 18.61 16.97
C SER A 95 -0.42 17.33 17.58
N ASP A 96 -1.18 16.24 17.65
CA ASP A 96 -0.80 14.96 18.25
C ASP A 96 -0.37 13.89 17.21
N GLY A 97 -0.20 14.29 15.95
CA GLY A 97 0.17 13.41 14.83
C GLY A 97 -1.02 12.72 14.15
N GLY A 98 -2.21 12.72 14.74
CA GLY A 98 -3.43 12.17 14.14
C GLY A 98 -3.66 10.68 14.33
N ILE A 99 -4.58 10.12 13.54
CA ILE A 99 -5.00 8.71 13.61
C ILE A 99 -4.82 8.05 12.25
N VAL A 100 -4.29 6.83 12.24
CA VAL A 100 -4.20 5.98 11.05
C VAL A 100 -5.17 4.81 11.18
N ARG A 101 -6.00 4.57 10.14
CA ARG A 101 -6.93 3.44 10.08
C ARG A 101 -6.72 2.63 8.81
N ASN A 102 -6.54 1.32 8.95
CA ASN A 102 -6.57 0.40 7.83
C ASN A 102 -8.02 0.07 7.46
N VAL A 103 -8.40 0.29 6.21
CA VAL A 103 -9.70 -0.01 5.64
C VAL A 103 -9.50 -1.10 4.58
N VAL A 104 -9.85 -2.33 4.94
CA VAL A 104 -9.76 -3.48 4.04
C VAL A 104 -11.12 -3.69 3.39
N ARG A 105 -11.19 -3.54 2.07
CA ARG A 105 -12.37 -3.97 1.31
C ARG A 105 -12.21 -5.42 0.91
N TRP A 106 -13.18 -6.23 1.28
CA TRP A 106 -13.28 -7.63 0.87
C TRP A 106 -14.31 -7.75 -0.25
N SER A 107 -14.06 -8.64 -1.21
CA SER A 107 -15.04 -9.02 -2.23
C SER A 107 -15.24 -10.53 -2.20
N ILE A 108 -16.47 -10.95 -2.48
CA ILE A 108 -16.82 -12.36 -2.69
C ILE A 108 -16.99 -12.54 -4.19
N GLU A 109 -16.36 -13.54 -4.78
CA GLU A 109 -16.58 -13.88 -6.19
C GLU A 109 -18.01 -14.42 -6.41
N ASN A 110 -18.67 -14.03 -7.51
CA ASN A 110 -19.93 -14.59 -8.02
C ASN A 110 -21.23 -14.36 -7.21
N LEU A 111 -21.41 -13.24 -6.51
CA LEU A 111 -22.67 -12.96 -5.79
C LEU A 111 -23.87 -12.54 -6.70
N LEU A 112 -23.70 -12.44 -8.03
CA LEU A 112 -24.79 -12.17 -8.98
C LEU A 112 -24.56 -12.92 -10.30
N GLU A 113 -24.75 -14.24 -10.30
CA GLU A 113 -25.09 -14.99 -11.52
C GLU A 113 -26.17 -16.03 -11.18
N TRP A 114 -27.34 -15.54 -10.79
CA TRP A 114 -28.57 -16.34 -10.76
C TRP A 114 -29.62 -15.63 -11.61
N SER A 115 -29.68 -16.00 -12.88
CA SER A 115 -30.90 -15.93 -13.66
C SER A 115 -31.05 -17.24 -14.41
N ILE A 116 -31.96 -18.07 -13.89
CA ILE A 116 -32.54 -19.26 -14.52
C ILE A 116 -33.28 -18.84 -15.79
#